data_AF-A0A352FUG7-F1
#
_entry.id   AF-A0A352FUG7-F1
#
_cell.length_a   1.000
_cell.length_b   1.000
_cell.length_c   1.000
_cell.angle_alpha   90.00
_cell.angle_beta   90.00
_cell.angle_gamma   90.00
#
_symmetry.space_group_name_H-M   'P 1'
#
loop_
_entity.id
_entity.type
_entity.pdbx_description
1 polymer ?
#
loop_
_entity_poly.entity_id
_entity_poly.type
_entity_poly.pdbx_seq_one_letter_code
_entity_poly.pdbx_strand_id
1 'polypeptide(L)'
;MKRIIKLLALVATLAVFAVPALAQKQECTDDNKGTWYKTFYDNYKGDAAAQKVAYDNAKMYLDSCPADPNDKQAAFMQKFVDAVNVSRQKASTGKEFEKAVADKKYADQVRLGKELLNSDPDNADINTILGIAGLADGSLLKESATYAAKAIQLIDTGKPLKAYPHDAALAYLNWTIGKSKLASAPADAITDLLKVAKIESDAKKNPQLYIDLAAAYETGPRAKLSVDYKSSVKPDGTETDQSKVILENLNHVIDNQIDAMARAAAFTSDAAKKKEIVTDLAALYKYRNKEATDANVTELVASVVSKPIPEPPTPITSLPTTTPV
;
A
#
# COMPACT_ATOMS: atom_id res chain seq x y z
N MET A 1 11.20 -31.95 8.92
CA MET A 1 11.31 -32.74 7.68
C MET A 1 9.95 -33.32 7.32
N LYS A 2 9.43 -32.86 6.17
CA LYS A 2 8.65 -33.60 5.16
C LYS A 2 7.57 -34.57 5.66
N ARG A 3 6.31 -34.12 5.56
CA ARG A 3 5.00 -34.83 5.53
C ARG A 3 4.02 -34.36 6.63
N ILE A 4 3.75 -33.06 6.71
CA ILE A 4 2.52 -32.59 7.33
C ILE A 4 1.53 -32.30 6.19
N ILE A 5 0.74 -33.34 5.90
CA ILE A 5 -0.69 -33.28 5.59
C ILE A 5 -1.08 -32.27 4.50
N LYS A 6 -0.99 -32.71 3.23
CA LYS A 6 -1.75 -32.17 2.08
C LYS A 6 -3.24 -32.55 2.16
N LEU A 7 -3.87 -32.42 3.32
CA LEU A 7 -5.21 -32.95 3.57
C LEU A 7 -5.94 -31.95 4.46
N LEU A 8 -6.66 -31.05 3.81
CA LEU A 8 -7.90 -30.39 4.23
C LEU A 8 -8.18 -29.32 3.16
N ALA A 9 -8.71 -29.78 2.02
CA ALA A 9 -9.44 -28.89 1.13
C ALA A 9 -10.79 -28.60 1.81
N LEU A 10 -10.75 -27.74 2.82
CA LEU A 10 -11.92 -27.35 3.60
C LEU A 10 -12.70 -26.33 2.77
N VAL A 11 -13.60 -26.83 1.93
CA VAL A 11 -14.55 -25.98 1.20
C VAL A 11 -15.46 -25.34 2.25
N ALA A 12 -15.28 -24.05 2.50
CA ALA A 12 -16.06 -23.27 3.45
C ALA A 12 -17.47 -23.03 2.91
N THR A 13 -18.33 -24.04 2.92
CA THR A 13 -19.77 -23.87 2.69
C THR A 13 -20.42 -23.35 3.97
N LEU A 14 -20.69 -22.04 3.99
CA LEU A 14 -21.55 -21.39 4.98
C LEU A 14 -23.00 -21.79 4.73
N ALA A 15 -23.40 -22.91 5.31
CA ALA A 15 -24.80 -23.28 5.45
C ALA A 15 -25.27 -22.88 6.85
N VAL A 16 -25.95 -21.73 6.95
CA VAL A 16 -26.67 -21.33 8.16
C VAL A 16 -27.99 -22.09 8.17
N PHE A 17 -28.05 -23.17 8.95
CA PHE A 17 -29.30 -23.85 9.26
C PHE A 17 -29.52 -23.80 10.77
N ALA A 18 -30.67 -23.26 11.16
CA ALA A 18 -31.16 -23.29 12.54
C ALA A 18 -31.39 -24.75 12.96
N VAL A 19 -30.85 -25.13 14.11
CA VAL A 19 -31.16 -26.43 14.73
C VAL A 19 -31.97 -26.17 15.99
N PRO A 20 -33.26 -26.56 16.04
CA PRO A 20 -33.92 -26.82 17.31
C PRO A 20 -33.83 -28.32 17.59
N ALA A 21 -32.85 -28.72 18.41
CA ALA A 21 -32.87 -30.02 19.08
C ALA A 21 -32.18 -29.84 20.43
N LEU A 22 -32.92 -30.13 21.50
CA LEU A 22 -32.51 -30.05 22.89
C LEU A 22 -31.20 -30.82 23.12
N ALA A 23 -30.09 -30.11 23.31
CA ALA A 23 -28.83 -30.69 23.74
C ALA A 23 -28.93 -31.01 25.24
N GLN A 24 -29.45 -32.19 25.60
CA GLN A 24 -29.03 -32.81 26.86
C GLN A 24 -27.54 -33.12 26.72
N LYS A 25 -26.71 -32.56 27.62
CA LYS A 25 -25.27 -32.82 27.65
C LYS A 25 -25.09 -34.33 27.90
N GLN A 26 -24.76 -35.09 26.85
CA GLN A 26 -24.58 -36.53 26.99
C GLN A 26 -23.41 -36.79 27.93
N GLU A 27 -23.61 -37.68 28.90
CA GLU A 27 -22.58 -38.02 29.88
C GLU A 27 -21.39 -38.72 29.20
N CYS A 28 -20.19 -38.47 29.71
CA CYS A 28 -19.00 -39.15 29.24
C CYS A 28 -18.92 -40.57 29.83
N THR A 29 -19.54 -41.51 29.15
CA THR A 29 -19.42 -42.96 29.40
C THR A 29 -18.44 -43.60 28.41
N ASP A 30 -17.93 -44.80 28.71
CA ASP A 30 -17.01 -45.51 27.80
C ASP A 30 -17.66 -45.80 26.42
N ASP A 31 -18.95 -46.14 26.41
CA ASP A 31 -19.72 -46.36 25.18
C ASP A 31 -19.86 -45.08 24.35
N ASN A 32 -20.10 -43.95 25.00
CA ASN A 32 -20.20 -42.65 24.34
C ASN A 32 -18.83 -42.20 23.80
N LYS A 33 -17.76 -42.35 24.60
CA LYS A 33 -16.37 -42.10 24.16
C LYS A 33 -16.05 -42.90 22.90
N GLY A 34 -16.32 -44.20 22.90
CA GLY A 34 -16.06 -45.09 21.77
C GLY A 34 -16.85 -44.67 20.52
N THR A 35 -18.14 -44.37 20.69
CA THR A 35 -19.03 -43.96 19.59
C THR A 35 -18.61 -42.61 18.98
N TRP A 36 -18.36 -41.58 19.79
CA TRP A 36 -17.93 -40.27 19.30
C TRP A 36 -16.59 -40.34 18.58
N TYR A 37 -15.61 -41.04 19.17
CA TYR A 37 -14.30 -41.19 18.55
C TYR A 37 -14.39 -41.97 17.24
N LYS A 38 -15.16 -43.06 17.19
CA LYS A 38 -15.36 -43.84 15.96
C LYS A 38 -16.02 -42.98 14.87
N THR A 39 -17.07 -42.25 15.22
CA THR A 39 -17.79 -41.39 14.29
C THR A 39 -16.90 -40.26 13.78
N PHE A 40 -16.10 -39.64 14.65
CA PHE A 40 -15.05 -38.71 14.24
C PHE A 40 -14.06 -39.37 13.27
N TYR A 41 -13.53 -40.54 13.61
CA TYR A 41 -12.49 -41.22 12.84
C TYR A 41 -12.97 -41.67 11.45
N ASP A 42 -14.23 -42.08 11.33
CA ASP A 42 -14.82 -42.51 10.06
C ASP A 42 -15.05 -41.31 9.11
N ASN A 43 -15.19 -40.10 9.66
CA ASN A 43 -15.65 -38.93 8.92
C ASN A 43 -14.60 -37.82 8.72
N TYR A 44 -13.53 -37.75 9.54
CA TYR A 44 -12.60 -36.60 9.54
C TYR A 44 -11.81 -36.39 8.23
N LYS A 45 -11.78 -37.40 7.35
CA LYS A 45 -11.14 -37.36 6.03
C LYS A 45 -12.14 -37.21 4.87
N GLY A 46 -13.44 -37.17 5.17
CA GLY A 46 -14.48 -37.10 4.15
C GLY A 46 -14.66 -35.70 3.55
N ASP A 47 -15.74 -35.52 2.82
CA ASP A 47 -16.17 -34.24 2.25
C ASP A 47 -16.62 -33.23 3.34
N ALA A 48 -17.14 -32.07 2.93
CA ALA A 48 -17.58 -31.03 3.87
C ALA A 48 -18.69 -31.51 4.83
N ALA A 49 -19.59 -32.39 4.38
CA ALA A 49 -20.66 -32.91 5.21
C ALA A 49 -20.10 -33.90 6.26
N ALA A 50 -19.22 -34.81 5.82
CA ALA A 50 -18.53 -35.73 6.73
C ALA A 50 -17.63 -34.97 7.73
N GLN A 51 -16.88 -33.97 7.28
CA GLN A 51 -16.04 -33.17 8.19
C GLN A 51 -16.87 -32.39 9.22
N LYS A 52 -18.11 -31.98 8.89
CA LYS A 52 -19.03 -31.42 9.87
C LYS A 52 -19.42 -32.47 10.93
N VAL A 53 -19.79 -33.68 10.50
CA VAL A 53 -20.11 -34.79 11.41
C VAL A 53 -18.93 -35.10 12.34
N ALA A 54 -17.71 -35.11 11.79
CA ALA A 54 -16.49 -35.32 12.57
C ALA A 54 -16.25 -34.19 13.58
N TYR A 55 -16.43 -32.93 13.18
CA TYR A 55 -16.28 -31.77 14.06
C TYR A 55 -17.28 -31.81 15.22
N ASP A 56 -18.55 -32.08 14.93
CA ASP A 56 -19.60 -32.13 15.96
C ASP A 56 -19.32 -33.23 16.98
N ASN A 57 -18.91 -34.43 16.53
CA ASN A 57 -18.57 -35.55 17.43
C ASN A 57 -17.28 -35.31 18.22
N ALA A 58 -16.26 -34.70 17.61
CA ALA A 58 -15.05 -34.29 18.31
C ALA A 58 -15.37 -33.28 19.42
N LYS A 59 -16.23 -32.29 19.13
CA LYS A 59 -16.72 -31.33 20.13
C LYS A 59 -17.50 -32.00 21.26
N MET A 60 -18.42 -32.91 20.93
CA MET A 60 -19.18 -33.68 21.94
C MET A 60 -18.25 -34.45 22.88
N TYR A 61 -17.21 -35.11 22.34
CA TYR A 61 -16.20 -35.78 23.15
C TYR A 61 -15.47 -34.81 24.08
N LEU A 62 -14.92 -33.73 23.53
CA LEU A 62 -14.08 -32.77 24.26
C LEU A 62 -14.87 -31.97 25.32
N ASP A 63 -16.13 -31.65 25.05
CA ASP A 63 -16.97 -30.84 25.95
C ASP A 63 -17.61 -31.68 27.08
N SER A 64 -17.73 -33.00 26.86
CA SER A 64 -18.41 -33.92 27.79
C SER A 64 -17.44 -34.73 28.64
N CYS A 65 -16.25 -35.07 28.12
CA CYS A 65 -15.28 -35.88 28.84
C CYS A 65 -14.27 -35.06 29.64
N PRO A 66 -13.89 -35.51 30.87
CA PRO A 66 -12.84 -34.86 31.64
C PRO A 66 -11.53 -34.82 30.87
N ALA A 67 -10.79 -33.72 31.00
CA ALA A 67 -9.47 -33.58 30.41
C ALA A 67 -8.49 -34.61 31.03
N ASP A 68 -7.97 -35.51 30.21
CA ASP A 68 -6.90 -36.44 30.56
C ASP A 68 -5.70 -36.20 29.64
N PRO A 69 -4.53 -35.79 30.18
CA PRO A 69 -3.34 -35.54 29.38
C PRO A 69 -2.79 -36.79 28.67
N ASN A 70 -3.18 -38.00 29.07
CA ASN A 70 -2.77 -39.25 28.44
C ASN A 70 -3.72 -39.72 27.32
N ASP A 71 -4.86 -39.04 27.16
CA ASP A 71 -5.85 -39.40 26.16
C ASP A 71 -5.43 -38.92 24.76
N LYS A 72 -4.84 -39.85 24.01
CA LYS A 72 -4.41 -39.62 22.63
C LYS A 72 -5.58 -39.36 21.68
N GLN A 73 -6.78 -39.86 21.98
CA GLN A 73 -7.98 -39.63 21.17
C GLN A 73 -8.45 -38.19 21.33
N ALA A 74 -8.58 -37.73 22.58
CA ALA A 74 -8.88 -36.33 22.89
C ALA A 74 -7.87 -35.38 22.25
N ALA A 75 -6.56 -35.66 22.38
CA ALA A 75 -5.52 -34.83 21.77
C ALA A 75 -5.64 -34.76 20.23
N PHE A 76 -6.00 -35.87 19.57
CA PHE A 76 -6.18 -35.90 18.12
C PHE A 76 -7.43 -35.12 17.68
N MET A 77 -8.55 -35.31 18.37
CA MET A 77 -9.81 -34.58 18.12
C MET A 77 -9.66 -33.08 18.38
N GLN A 78 -8.95 -32.68 19.44
CA GLN A 78 -8.66 -31.28 19.73
C GLN A 78 -7.90 -30.63 18.58
N LYS A 79 -6.83 -31.27 18.09
CA LYS A 79 -6.05 -30.77 16.96
C LYS A 79 -6.90 -30.59 15.70
N PHE A 80 -7.85 -31.50 15.45
CA PHE A 80 -8.78 -31.37 14.34
C PHE A 80 -9.75 -30.19 14.53
N VAL A 81 -10.37 -30.08 15.72
CA VAL A 81 -11.29 -28.99 16.06
C VAL A 81 -10.60 -27.63 15.93
N ASP A 82 -9.37 -27.51 16.42
CA ASP A 82 -8.57 -26.28 16.30
C ASP A 82 -8.31 -25.92 14.83
N ALA A 83 -7.93 -26.90 14.01
CA ALA A 83 -7.70 -26.69 12.59
C ALA A 83 -8.98 -26.23 11.86
N VAL A 84 -10.13 -26.84 12.17
CA VAL A 84 -11.43 -26.44 11.59
C VAL A 84 -11.81 -25.03 12.04
N ASN A 85 -11.63 -24.69 13.33
CA ASN A 85 -11.95 -23.37 13.86
C ASN A 85 -11.07 -22.28 13.25
N VAL A 86 -9.77 -22.51 13.14
CA VAL A 86 -8.84 -21.58 12.46
C VAL A 86 -9.25 -21.40 11.00
N SER A 87 -9.64 -22.47 10.30
CA SER A 87 -10.11 -22.38 8.91
C SER A 87 -11.41 -21.58 8.78
N ARG A 88 -12.37 -21.79 9.68
CA ARG A 88 -13.65 -21.05 9.70
C ARG A 88 -13.44 -19.58 10.01
N GLN A 89 -12.60 -19.27 11.00
CA GLN A 89 -12.23 -17.91 11.33
C GLN A 89 -11.58 -17.21 10.14
N LYS A 90 -10.60 -17.84 9.49
CA LYS A 90 -9.96 -17.30 8.27
C LYS A 90 -10.97 -17.00 7.17
N ALA A 91 -11.95 -17.89 6.94
CA ALA A 91 -13.01 -17.65 5.96
C ALA A 91 -13.92 -16.48 6.35
N SER A 92 -14.26 -16.34 7.64
CA SER A 92 -15.04 -15.20 8.14
C SER A 92 -14.28 -13.88 7.98
N THR A 93 -13.04 -13.83 8.46
CA THR A 93 -12.15 -12.66 8.31
C THR A 93 -11.96 -12.30 6.84
N GLY A 94 -11.85 -13.28 5.95
CA GLY A 94 -11.77 -13.07 4.50
C GLY A 94 -13.00 -12.33 3.94
N LYS A 95 -14.21 -12.77 4.31
CA LYS A 95 -15.45 -12.10 3.89
C LYS A 95 -15.61 -10.70 4.47
N GLU A 96 -15.22 -10.52 5.72
CA GLU A 96 -15.24 -9.20 6.37
C GLU A 96 -14.23 -8.25 5.71
N PHE A 97 -13.06 -8.76 5.33
CA PHE A 97 -12.05 -8.00 4.59
C PHE A 97 -12.57 -7.59 3.21
N GLU A 98 -13.14 -8.51 2.44
CA GLU A 98 -13.77 -8.22 1.13
C GLU A 98 -14.87 -7.16 1.27
N LYS A 99 -15.70 -7.26 2.32
CA LYS A 99 -16.71 -6.25 2.64
C LYS A 99 -16.08 -4.90 2.99
N ALA A 100 -15.02 -4.87 3.79
CA ALA A 100 -14.31 -3.64 4.12
C ALA A 100 -13.67 -2.99 2.89
N VAL A 101 -13.20 -3.78 1.92
CA VAL A 101 -12.72 -3.30 0.61
C VAL A 101 -13.84 -2.67 -0.18
N ALA A 102 -14.96 -3.39 -0.35
CA ALA A 102 -16.12 -2.89 -1.09
C ALA A 102 -16.71 -1.61 -0.47
N ASP A 103 -16.80 -1.56 0.87
CA ASP A 103 -17.34 -0.43 1.63
C ASP A 103 -16.30 0.70 1.83
N LYS A 104 -15.08 0.56 1.29
CA LYS A 104 -13.97 1.53 1.45
C LYS A 104 -13.63 1.87 2.92
N LYS A 105 -13.77 0.90 3.82
CA LYS A 105 -13.40 1.01 5.24
C LYS A 105 -11.90 0.77 5.42
N TYR A 106 -11.07 1.76 5.10
CA TYR A 106 -9.60 1.61 5.03
C TYR A 106 -8.95 1.10 6.32
N ALA A 107 -9.39 1.59 7.48
CA ALA A 107 -8.88 1.11 8.77
C ALA A 107 -9.20 -0.38 9.00
N ASP A 108 -10.41 -0.83 8.65
CA ASP A 108 -10.79 -2.25 8.73
C ASP A 108 -10.05 -3.10 7.69
N GLN A 109 -9.80 -2.58 6.48
CA GLN A 109 -8.98 -3.27 5.48
C GLN A 109 -7.59 -3.57 6.03
N VAL A 110 -6.92 -2.57 6.62
CA VAL A 110 -5.59 -2.77 7.23
C VAL A 110 -5.66 -3.75 8.40
N ARG A 111 -6.61 -3.59 9.31
CA ARG A 111 -6.75 -4.48 10.48
C ARG A 111 -7.00 -5.94 10.07
N LEU A 112 -8.05 -6.20 9.29
CA LEU A 112 -8.43 -7.56 8.87
C LEU A 112 -7.40 -8.17 7.92
N GLY A 113 -6.83 -7.35 7.03
CA GLY A 113 -5.79 -7.78 6.11
C GLY A 113 -4.54 -8.30 6.82
N LYS A 114 -4.13 -7.64 7.92
CA LYS A 114 -3.02 -8.12 8.77
C LYS A 114 -3.30 -9.49 9.38
N GLU A 115 -4.51 -9.70 9.87
CA GLU A 115 -4.92 -11.00 10.40
C GLU A 115 -4.80 -12.11 9.35
N LEU A 116 -5.19 -11.81 8.11
CA LEU A 116 -5.06 -12.75 6.99
C LEU A 116 -3.59 -13.02 6.62
N LEU A 117 -2.75 -11.97 6.60
CA LEU A 117 -1.31 -12.07 6.30
C LEU A 117 -0.53 -12.88 7.33
N ASN A 118 -1.00 -13.05 8.56
CA ASN A 118 -0.37 -13.95 9.53
C ASN A 118 -0.29 -15.40 9.02
N SER A 119 -1.25 -15.81 8.19
CA SER A 119 -1.31 -17.16 7.61
C SER A 119 -0.76 -17.25 6.19
N ASP A 120 -0.70 -16.13 5.49
CA ASP A 120 -0.29 -16.01 4.08
C ASP A 120 0.44 -14.68 3.84
N PRO A 121 1.67 -14.51 4.36
CA PRO A 121 2.37 -13.24 4.33
C PRO A 121 2.77 -12.78 2.92
N ASP A 122 2.82 -13.72 1.97
CA ASP A 122 3.19 -13.49 0.57
C ASP A 122 1.96 -13.31 -0.35
N ASN A 123 0.79 -13.04 0.23
CA ASN A 123 -0.41 -12.72 -0.53
C ASN A 123 -0.30 -11.32 -1.16
N ALA A 124 -0.06 -11.28 -2.48
CA ALA A 124 0.15 -10.02 -3.21
C ALA A 124 -1.10 -9.14 -3.25
N ASP A 125 -2.30 -9.73 -3.35
CA ASP A 125 -3.58 -9.00 -3.38
C ASP A 125 -3.81 -8.25 -2.07
N ILE A 126 -3.66 -8.95 -0.94
CA ILE A 126 -3.85 -8.35 0.38
C ILE A 126 -2.81 -7.26 0.60
N ASN A 127 -1.51 -7.56 0.44
CA ASN A 127 -0.46 -6.54 0.58
C ASN A 127 -0.70 -5.30 -0.31
N THR A 128 -1.16 -5.48 -1.54
CA THR A 128 -1.51 -4.37 -2.45
C THR A 128 -2.64 -3.51 -1.88
N ILE A 129 -3.72 -4.13 -1.39
CA ILE A 129 -4.86 -3.41 -0.81
C ILE A 129 -4.43 -2.61 0.43
N LEU A 130 -3.68 -3.22 1.36
CA LEU A 130 -3.16 -2.51 2.55
C LEU A 130 -2.20 -1.38 2.14
N GLY A 131 -1.39 -1.61 1.11
CA GLY A 131 -0.45 -0.64 0.58
C GLY A 131 -1.13 0.59 -0.02
N ILE A 132 -2.27 0.43 -0.68
CA ILE A 132 -3.00 1.54 -1.31
C ILE A 132 -3.86 2.30 -0.30
N ALA A 133 -4.35 1.65 0.77
CA ALA A 133 -5.25 2.25 1.76
C ALA A 133 -4.76 3.60 2.32
N GLY A 134 -3.45 3.74 2.53
CA GLY A 134 -2.82 4.96 3.06
C GLY A 134 -2.92 6.20 2.16
N LEU A 135 -3.21 6.04 0.86
CA LEU A 135 -3.48 7.19 -0.02
C LEU A 135 -4.85 7.81 0.25
N ALA A 136 -5.81 6.99 0.66
CA ALA A 136 -7.17 7.42 0.96
C ALA A 136 -7.36 7.81 2.43
N ASP A 137 -6.58 7.21 3.33
CA ASP A 137 -6.54 7.55 4.76
C ASP A 137 -5.10 7.87 5.18
N GLY A 138 -4.80 9.17 5.32
CA GLY A 138 -3.47 9.65 5.68
C GLY A 138 -2.98 9.17 7.05
N SER A 139 -3.88 8.75 7.96
CA SER A 139 -3.48 8.19 9.26
C SER A 139 -2.81 6.82 9.12
N LEU A 140 -3.09 6.10 8.02
CA LEU A 140 -2.53 4.77 7.72
C LEU A 140 -1.27 4.85 6.86
N LEU A 141 -0.94 6.02 6.30
CA LEU A 141 0.06 6.19 5.25
C LEU A 141 1.42 5.54 5.58
N LYS A 142 1.92 5.73 6.81
CA LYS A 142 3.20 5.16 7.24
C LYS A 142 3.17 3.63 7.31
N GLU A 143 2.09 3.04 7.80
CA GLU A 143 1.95 1.58 7.87
C GLU A 143 1.75 1.01 6.46
N SER A 144 0.86 1.62 5.67
CA SER A 144 0.60 1.27 4.27
C SER A 144 1.88 1.28 3.42
N ALA A 145 2.82 2.20 3.65
CA ALA A 145 4.09 2.21 2.91
C ALA A 145 4.89 0.91 3.09
N THR A 146 4.79 0.24 4.24
CA THR A 146 5.45 -1.05 4.50
C THR A 146 4.83 -2.17 3.65
N TYR A 147 3.49 -2.24 3.62
CA TYR A 147 2.79 -3.21 2.77
C TYR A 147 2.96 -2.89 1.28
N ALA A 148 3.07 -1.61 0.92
CA ALA A 148 3.33 -1.18 -0.45
C ALA A 148 4.68 -1.69 -0.95
N ALA A 149 5.74 -1.56 -0.15
CA ALA A 149 7.06 -2.09 -0.49
C ALA A 149 7.04 -3.62 -0.64
N LYS A 150 6.35 -4.33 0.28
CA LYS A 150 6.20 -5.79 0.20
C LYS A 150 5.39 -6.21 -1.03
N ALA A 151 4.31 -5.50 -1.36
CA ALA A 151 3.50 -5.77 -2.54
C ALA A 151 4.31 -5.62 -3.83
N ILE A 152 5.10 -4.56 -3.98
CA ILE A 152 6.01 -4.36 -5.12
C ILE A 152 6.98 -5.55 -5.22
N GLN A 153 7.62 -5.95 -4.11
CA GLN A 153 8.51 -7.12 -4.11
C GLN A 153 7.80 -8.40 -4.58
N LEU A 154 6.56 -8.63 -4.13
CA LEU A 154 5.78 -9.81 -4.53
C LEU A 154 5.42 -9.76 -6.02
N ILE A 155 5.03 -8.59 -6.53
CA ILE A 155 4.73 -8.37 -7.95
C ILE A 155 5.98 -8.61 -8.81
N ASP A 156 7.12 -8.01 -8.44
CA ASP A 156 8.39 -8.15 -9.16
C ASP A 156 8.91 -9.59 -9.18
N THR A 157 8.58 -10.39 -8.17
CA THR A 157 8.91 -11.82 -8.10
C THR A 157 7.88 -12.72 -8.78
N GLY A 158 6.90 -12.14 -9.49
CA GLY A 158 5.91 -12.86 -10.30
C GLY A 158 4.79 -13.49 -9.49
N LYS A 159 4.53 -13.04 -8.26
CA LYS A 159 3.37 -13.52 -7.49
C LYS A 159 2.07 -13.06 -8.16
N PRO A 160 1.03 -13.91 -8.22
CA PRO A 160 -0.23 -13.53 -8.84
C PRO A 160 -0.88 -12.33 -8.17
N LEU A 161 -1.28 -11.35 -8.98
CA LEU A 161 -2.04 -10.17 -8.58
C LEU A 161 -3.36 -10.15 -9.36
N LYS A 162 -4.48 -10.11 -8.64
CA LYS A 162 -5.85 -10.08 -9.19
C LYS A 162 -6.64 -8.85 -8.76
N ALA A 163 -6.30 -8.26 -7.61
CA ALA A 163 -7.03 -7.13 -7.04
C ALA A 163 -6.94 -5.87 -7.91
N TYR A 164 -5.87 -5.73 -8.70
CA TYR A 164 -5.61 -4.56 -9.53
C TYR A 164 -4.90 -4.93 -10.85
N PRO A 165 -5.10 -4.16 -11.93
CA PRO A 165 -4.20 -4.18 -13.07
C PRO A 165 -2.76 -3.90 -12.63
N HIS A 166 -1.79 -4.62 -13.21
CA HIS A 166 -0.38 -4.58 -12.82
C HIS A 166 0.18 -3.15 -12.69
N ASP A 167 0.07 -2.36 -13.76
CA ASP A 167 0.64 -1.01 -13.81
C ASP A 167 -0.08 -0.05 -12.87
N ALA A 168 -1.40 -0.17 -12.73
CA ALA A 168 -2.16 0.62 -11.78
C ALA A 168 -1.73 0.32 -10.34
N ALA A 169 -1.52 -0.96 -9.99
CA ALA A 169 -1.01 -1.35 -8.68
C ALA A 169 0.37 -0.73 -8.42
N LEU A 170 1.33 -0.93 -9.32
CA LEU A 170 2.67 -0.37 -9.16
C LEU A 170 2.64 1.16 -9.03
N ALA A 171 1.80 1.85 -9.80
CA ALA A 171 1.66 3.30 -9.69
C ALA A 171 1.16 3.73 -8.30
N TYR A 172 0.06 3.16 -7.80
CA TYR A 172 -0.45 3.53 -6.48
C TYR A 172 0.47 3.11 -5.34
N LEU A 173 1.14 1.95 -5.42
CA LEU A 173 2.06 1.50 -4.38
C LEU A 173 3.30 2.41 -4.30
N ASN A 174 3.89 2.78 -5.43
CA ASN A 174 4.98 3.76 -5.46
C ASN A 174 4.51 5.13 -4.95
N TRP A 175 3.26 5.53 -5.25
CA TRP A 175 2.70 6.76 -4.72
C TRP A 175 2.56 6.72 -3.19
N THR A 176 2.04 5.64 -2.60
CA THR A 176 2.00 5.49 -1.14
C THR A 176 3.39 5.66 -0.53
N ILE A 177 4.40 5.00 -1.09
CA ILE A 177 5.78 5.08 -0.59
C ILE A 177 6.30 6.52 -0.70
N GLY A 178 6.18 7.16 -1.86
CA GLY A 178 6.62 8.53 -2.08
C GLY A 178 5.92 9.51 -1.13
N LYS A 179 4.60 9.43 -1.03
CA LYS A 179 3.78 10.29 -0.16
C LYS A 179 4.15 10.12 1.32
N SER A 180 4.42 8.89 1.77
CA SER A 180 4.85 8.62 3.15
C SER A 180 6.18 9.27 3.53
N LYS A 181 7.03 9.56 2.54
CA LYS A 181 8.36 10.16 2.74
C LYS A 181 8.34 11.69 2.70
N LEU A 182 7.27 12.34 2.24
CA LEU A 182 7.24 13.80 2.03
C LEU A 182 7.69 14.59 3.27
N ALA A 183 7.23 14.20 4.46
CA ALA A 183 7.55 14.93 5.69
C ALA A 183 8.96 14.63 6.25
N SER A 184 9.49 13.42 6.04
CA SER A 184 10.71 12.95 6.70
C SER A 184 11.93 12.86 5.79
N ALA A 185 11.71 12.64 4.49
CA ALA A 185 12.73 12.45 3.47
C ALA A 185 12.20 12.93 2.10
N PRO A 186 11.90 14.23 1.95
CA PRO A 186 11.30 14.77 0.72
C PRO A 186 12.16 14.56 -0.53
N ALA A 187 13.50 14.57 -0.41
CA ALA A 187 14.37 14.25 -1.53
C ALA A 187 14.18 12.81 -2.04
N ASP A 188 14.04 11.84 -1.12
CA ASP A 188 13.82 10.43 -1.46
C ASP A 188 12.41 10.18 -2.01
N ALA A 189 11.44 11.02 -1.64
CA ALA A 189 10.07 10.94 -2.16
C ALA A 189 10.01 11.17 -3.68
N ILE A 190 10.87 12.05 -4.22
CA ILE A 190 10.91 12.40 -5.65
C ILE A 190 11.09 11.15 -6.51
N THR A 191 12.01 10.26 -6.14
CA THR A 191 12.28 9.05 -6.93
C THR A 191 11.05 8.17 -7.07
N ASP A 192 10.30 7.96 -5.99
CA ASP A 192 9.11 7.11 -6.04
C ASP A 192 7.95 7.79 -6.76
N LEU A 193 7.73 9.10 -6.54
CA LEU A 193 6.69 9.88 -7.24
C LEU A 193 6.94 9.97 -8.76
N LEU A 194 8.20 10.08 -9.18
CA LEU A 194 8.55 10.05 -10.60
C LEU A 194 8.29 8.68 -11.25
N LYS A 195 8.44 7.57 -10.52
CA LYS A 195 8.04 6.25 -11.05
C LYS A 195 6.54 6.24 -11.35
N VAL A 196 5.71 6.78 -10.46
CA VAL A 196 4.25 6.87 -10.68
C VAL A 196 3.93 7.63 -11.96
N ALA A 197 4.57 8.79 -12.16
CA ALA A 197 4.33 9.65 -13.31
C ALA A 197 4.82 9.06 -14.66
N LYS A 198 5.69 8.04 -14.62
CA LYS A 198 6.17 7.31 -15.81
C LYS A 198 5.33 6.09 -16.13
N ILE A 199 4.52 5.60 -15.21
CA ILE A 199 3.64 4.44 -15.43
C ILE A 199 2.35 4.91 -16.11
N GLU A 200 1.97 4.28 -17.22
CA GLU A 200 0.72 4.58 -17.94
C GLU A 200 -0.50 4.07 -17.14
N SER A 201 -0.98 4.91 -16.23
CA SER A 201 -2.11 4.64 -15.34
C SER A 201 -2.92 5.90 -15.06
N ASP A 202 -4.11 5.75 -14.48
CA ASP A 202 -4.91 6.91 -14.06
C ASP A 202 -4.22 7.74 -12.97
N ALA A 203 -3.32 7.13 -12.18
CA ALA A 203 -2.52 7.84 -11.18
C ALA A 203 -1.63 8.91 -11.83
N LYS A 204 -1.09 8.65 -13.03
CA LYS A 204 -0.30 9.62 -13.82
C LYS A 204 -1.11 10.87 -14.21
N LYS A 205 -2.43 10.78 -14.26
CA LYS A 205 -3.32 11.91 -14.55
C LYS A 205 -3.93 12.52 -13.28
N ASN A 206 -3.54 12.05 -12.10
CA ASN A 206 -4.05 12.59 -10.86
C ASN A 206 -3.29 13.87 -10.50
N PRO A 207 -3.96 15.03 -10.34
CA PRO A 207 -3.29 16.28 -10.01
C PRO A 207 -2.54 16.22 -8.67
N GLN A 208 -3.04 15.44 -7.69
CA GLN A 208 -2.41 15.33 -6.38
C GLN A 208 -1.02 14.69 -6.44
N LEU A 209 -0.76 13.79 -7.40
CA LEU A 209 0.58 13.22 -7.61
C LEU A 209 1.61 14.34 -7.84
N TYR A 210 1.24 15.31 -8.67
CA TYR A 210 2.15 16.40 -9.04
C TYR A 210 2.22 17.50 -7.97
N ILE A 211 1.16 17.67 -7.16
CA ILE A 211 1.22 18.49 -5.95
C ILE A 211 2.22 17.88 -4.95
N ASP A 212 2.14 16.58 -4.72
CA ASP A 212 3.07 15.85 -3.86
C ASP A 212 4.51 15.96 -4.39
N LEU A 213 4.71 15.85 -5.71
CA LEU A 213 6.03 16.00 -6.34
C LEU A 213 6.58 17.43 -6.22
N ALA A 214 5.76 18.45 -6.42
CA ALA A 214 6.15 19.84 -6.24
C ALA A 214 6.56 20.13 -4.78
N ALA A 215 5.79 19.63 -3.82
CA ALA A 215 6.10 19.74 -2.40
C ALA A 215 7.41 19.03 -2.02
N ALA A 216 7.69 17.87 -2.63
CA ALA A 216 8.94 17.15 -2.45
C ALA A 216 10.16 17.96 -2.93
N TYR A 217 10.06 18.59 -4.11
CA TYR A 217 11.10 19.48 -4.61
C TYR A 217 11.31 20.71 -3.72
N GLU A 218 10.21 21.32 -3.27
CA GLU A 218 10.23 22.52 -2.43
C GLU A 218 10.90 22.28 -1.08
N THR A 219 10.41 21.28 -0.34
CA THR A 219 10.83 21.01 1.04
C THR A 219 12.11 20.19 1.12
N GLY A 220 12.52 19.54 0.03
CA GLY A 220 13.77 18.79 -0.08
C GLY A 220 14.89 19.62 -0.73
N PRO A 221 15.24 19.34 -1.99
CA PRO A 221 16.42 19.91 -2.62
C PRO A 221 16.38 21.44 -2.75
N ARG A 222 15.22 22.06 -2.99
CA ARG A 222 15.12 23.53 -3.13
C ARG A 222 15.43 24.23 -1.81
N ALA A 223 14.82 23.77 -0.70
CA ALA A 223 15.07 24.32 0.62
C ALA A 223 16.57 24.22 0.99
N LYS A 224 17.19 23.06 0.78
CA LYS A 224 18.62 22.85 1.03
C LYS A 224 19.49 23.78 0.19
N LEU A 225 19.32 23.78 -1.13
CA LEU A 225 20.14 24.59 -2.04
C LEU A 225 19.94 26.09 -1.82
N SER A 226 18.76 26.52 -1.37
CA SER A 226 18.52 27.92 -0.99
C SER A 226 19.35 28.35 0.23
N VAL A 227 19.52 27.46 1.22
CA VAL A 227 20.40 27.70 2.38
C VAL A 227 21.86 27.68 1.96
N ASP A 228 22.26 26.72 1.13
CA ASP A 228 23.64 26.58 0.63
C ASP A 228 24.03 27.79 -0.22
N TYR A 229 23.12 28.31 -1.06
CA TYR A 229 23.34 29.52 -1.86
C TYR A 229 23.56 30.73 -0.97
N LYS A 230 22.64 30.99 -0.02
CA LYS A 230 22.78 32.12 0.92
C LYS A 230 24.08 32.08 1.73
N SER A 231 24.54 30.88 2.07
CA SER A 231 25.77 30.68 2.85
C SER A 231 27.05 30.81 2.02
N SER A 232 26.96 30.71 0.69
CA SER A 232 28.10 30.79 -0.24
C SER A 232 28.28 32.17 -0.89
N VAL A 233 27.28 33.05 -0.77
CA VAL A 233 27.37 34.47 -1.12
C VAL A 233 28.14 35.21 -0.01
N LYS A 234 29.00 36.16 -0.39
CA LYS A 234 29.76 36.96 0.57
C LYS A 234 28.84 37.90 1.38
N PRO A 235 29.26 38.39 2.56
CA PRO A 235 28.44 39.30 3.37
C PRO A 235 28.02 40.60 2.68
N ASP A 236 28.78 41.03 1.67
CA ASP A 236 28.48 42.22 0.84
C ASP A 236 27.53 41.93 -0.33
N GLY A 237 27.03 40.68 -0.44
CA GLY A 237 26.16 40.24 -1.54
C GLY A 237 26.90 39.80 -2.79
N THR A 238 28.23 39.81 -2.81
CA THR A 238 29.02 39.40 -3.97
C THR A 238 28.96 37.88 -4.16
N GLU A 239 28.53 37.45 -5.35
CA GLU A 239 28.55 36.04 -5.73
C GLU A 239 29.98 35.50 -5.92
N THR A 240 30.20 34.27 -5.48
CA THR A 240 31.41 33.49 -5.73
C THR A 240 31.16 32.51 -6.88
N ASP A 241 32.21 31.91 -7.44
CA ASP A 241 32.03 30.84 -8.44
C ASP A 241 31.24 29.67 -7.86
N GLN A 242 31.48 29.35 -6.58
CA GLN A 242 30.72 28.34 -5.85
C GLN A 242 29.25 28.73 -5.69
N SER A 243 28.94 29.98 -5.33
CA SER A 243 27.54 30.41 -5.18
C SER A 243 26.78 30.36 -6.51
N LYS A 244 27.45 30.68 -7.62
CA LYS A 244 26.87 30.56 -8.97
C LYS A 244 26.58 29.11 -9.36
N VAL A 245 27.48 28.18 -9.04
CA VAL A 245 27.25 26.74 -9.24
C VAL A 245 26.06 26.25 -8.42
N ILE A 246 25.95 26.67 -7.16
CA ILE A 246 24.81 26.31 -6.30
C ILE A 246 23.51 26.94 -6.84
N LEU A 247 23.56 28.19 -7.28
CA LEU A 247 22.42 28.88 -7.88
C LEU A 247 21.90 28.17 -9.12
N GLU A 248 22.78 27.69 -9.99
CA GLU A 248 22.36 26.95 -11.17
C GLU A 248 21.72 25.60 -10.82
N ASN A 249 22.28 24.88 -9.84
CA ASN A 249 21.64 23.68 -9.29
C ASN A 249 20.26 23.98 -8.69
N LEU A 250 20.12 25.10 -7.98
CA LEU A 250 18.84 25.57 -7.43
C LEU A 250 17.83 25.87 -8.54
N ASN A 251 18.28 26.52 -9.63
CA ASN A 251 17.45 26.83 -10.79
C ASN A 251 16.90 25.56 -11.44
N HIS A 252 17.73 24.53 -11.65
CA HIS A 252 17.27 23.26 -12.21
C HIS A 252 16.21 22.58 -11.33
N VAL A 253 16.35 22.65 -10.00
CA VAL A 253 15.34 22.12 -9.08
C VAL A 253 14.04 22.92 -9.16
N ILE A 254 14.12 24.24 -9.26
CA ILE A 254 12.95 25.11 -9.44
C ILE A 254 12.25 24.80 -10.77
N ASP A 255 12.99 24.55 -11.84
CA ASP A 255 12.43 24.19 -13.15
C ASP A 255 11.61 22.90 -13.08
N ASN A 256 12.10 21.88 -12.34
CA ASN A 256 11.34 20.65 -12.09
C ASN A 256 10.11 20.87 -11.18
N GLN A 257 10.20 21.75 -10.18
CA GLN A 257 9.05 22.13 -9.37
C GLN A 257 7.97 22.83 -10.21
N ILE A 258 8.37 23.73 -11.11
CA ILE A 258 7.49 24.42 -12.05
C ILE A 258 6.78 23.41 -12.98
N ASP A 259 7.49 22.43 -13.54
CA ASP A 259 6.88 21.37 -14.37
C ASP A 259 5.83 20.58 -13.58
N ALA A 260 6.15 20.17 -12.35
CA ALA A 260 5.19 19.47 -11.49
C ALA A 260 3.94 20.32 -11.22
N MET A 261 4.09 21.59 -10.83
CA MET A 261 2.95 22.48 -10.59
C MET A 261 2.12 22.73 -11.87
N ALA A 262 2.77 22.86 -13.02
CA ALA A 262 2.08 22.99 -14.31
C ALA A 262 1.27 21.73 -14.64
N ARG A 263 1.81 20.53 -14.40
CA ARG A 263 1.07 19.26 -14.58
C ARG A 263 -0.09 19.15 -13.60
N ALA A 264 0.09 19.55 -12.34
CA ALA A 264 -0.99 19.62 -11.37
C ALA A 264 -2.14 20.51 -11.87
N ALA A 265 -1.82 21.72 -12.36
CA ALA A 265 -2.80 22.64 -12.92
C ALA A 265 -3.47 22.11 -14.20
N ALA A 266 -2.73 21.39 -15.05
CA ALA A 266 -3.25 20.81 -16.28
C ALA A 266 -4.26 19.68 -16.01
N PHE A 267 -4.00 18.86 -15.00
CA PHE A 267 -4.86 17.72 -14.63
C PHE A 267 -5.97 18.06 -13.63
N THR A 268 -5.97 19.26 -13.04
CA THR A 268 -7.03 19.67 -12.11
C THR A 268 -8.28 20.12 -12.85
N SER A 269 -9.41 19.44 -12.61
CA SER A 269 -10.73 19.82 -13.13
C SER A 269 -11.49 20.80 -12.25
N ASP A 270 -11.17 20.87 -10.95
CA ASP A 270 -11.73 21.83 -10.00
C ASP A 270 -11.18 23.24 -10.27
N ALA A 271 -12.06 24.17 -10.66
CA ALA A 271 -11.66 25.52 -11.06
C ALA A 271 -11.04 26.34 -9.91
N ALA A 272 -11.49 26.14 -8.67
CA ALA A 272 -10.97 26.87 -7.51
C ALA A 272 -9.55 26.38 -7.18
N LYS A 273 -9.37 25.06 -7.08
CA LYS A 273 -8.06 24.45 -6.84
C LYS A 273 -7.08 24.75 -7.98
N LYS A 274 -7.55 24.71 -9.23
CA LYS A 274 -6.71 25.08 -10.38
C LYS A 274 -6.24 26.52 -10.29
N LYS A 275 -7.10 27.45 -9.87
CA LYS A 275 -6.73 28.85 -9.67
C LYS A 275 -5.66 29.01 -8.58
N GLU A 276 -5.78 28.30 -7.46
CA GLU A 276 -4.77 28.29 -6.39
C GLU A 276 -3.42 27.81 -6.93
N ILE A 277 -3.39 26.63 -7.56
CA ILE A 277 -2.15 26.06 -8.13
C ILE A 277 -1.52 26.99 -9.16
N VAL A 278 -2.32 27.57 -10.07
CA VAL A 278 -1.84 28.50 -11.10
C VAL A 278 -1.29 29.79 -10.48
N THR A 279 -1.86 30.27 -9.37
CA THR A 279 -1.38 31.46 -8.67
C THR A 279 0.03 31.23 -8.12
N ASP A 280 0.23 30.10 -7.43
CA ASP A 280 1.54 29.74 -6.86
C ASP A 280 2.56 29.45 -7.97
N LEU A 281 2.13 28.75 -9.03
CA LEU A 281 2.95 28.49 -10.22
C LEU A 281 3.40 29.79 -10.88
N ALA A 282 2.50 30.76 -11.05
CA ALA A 282 2.82 32.04 -11.68
C ALA A 282 3.85 32.82 -10.86
N ALA A 283 3.74 32.81 -9.53
CA ALA A 283 4.72 33.44 -8.65
C ALA A 283 6.11 32.80 -8.82
N LEU A 284 6.20 31.46 -8.78
CA LEU A 284 7.46 30.75 -8.94
C LEU A 284 8.05 30.91 -10.35
N TYR A 285 7.20 30.85 -11.39
CA TYR A 285 7.61 30.98 -12.77
C TYR A 285 8.17 32.37 -13.08
N LYS A 286 7.54 33.44 -12.58
CA LYS A 286 8.02 34.83 -12.74
C LYS A 286 9.28 35.10 -11.94
N TYR A 287 9.42 34.48 -10.76
CA TYR A 287 10.68 34.52 -10.01
C TYR A 287 11.84 33.94 -10.83
N ARG A 288 11.62 32.80 -11.49
CA ARG A 288 12.61 32.12 -12.34
C ARG A 288 12.84 32.80 -13.70
N ASN A 289 11.80 33.45 -14.24
CA ASN A 289 11.77 34.07 -15.56
C ASN A 289 11.24 35.51 -15.42
N LYS A 290 12.13 36.48 -15.15
CA LYS A 290 11.76 37.85 -14.74
C LYS A 290 10.82 38.58 -15.71
N GLU A 291 10.93 38.30 -17.00
CA GLU A 291 10.11 38.92 -18.06
C GLU A 291 8.83 38.13 -18.38
N ALA A 292 8.55 37.05 -17.64
CA ALA A 292 7.38 36.22 -17.90
C ALA A 292 6.06 36.91 -17.52
N THR A 293 5.06 36.71 -18.38
CA THR A 293 3.69 37.17 -18.20
C THR A 293 2.77 35.99 -17.82
N ASP A 294 1.53 36.29 -17.42
CA ASP A 294 0.52 35.26 -17.16
C ASP A 294 0.17 34.44 -18.42
N ALA A 295 0.36 35.03 -19.61
CA ALA A 295 0.20 34.32 -20.87
C ALA A 295 1.24 33.19 -21.01
N ASN A 296 2.49 33.43 -20.59
CA ASN A 296 3.54 32.40 -20.61
C ASN A 296 3.21 31.24 -19.66
N VAL A 297 2.63 31.52 -18.49
CA VAL A 297 2.18 30.49 -17.53
C VAL A 297 1.03 29.67 -18.12
N THR A 298 0.08 30.33 -18.80
CA THR A 298 -1.05 29.66 -19.47
C THR A 298 -0.55 28.70 -20.57
N GLU A 299 0.41 29.14 -21.39
CA GLU A 299 1.05 28.32 -22.42
C GLU A 299 1.82 27.14 -21.83
N LEU A 300 2.53 27.35 -20.72
CA LEU A 300 3.22 26.29 -19.99
C LEU A 300 2.22 25.21 -19.54
N VAL A 301 1.14 25.59 -18.86
CA VAL A 301 0.11 24.64 -18.39
C VAL A 301 -0.53 23.88 -19.56
N ALA A 302 -0.76 24.55 -20.70
CA ALA A 302 -1.33 23.92 -21.89
C ALA A 302 -0.40 22.90 -22.56
N SER A 303 0.92 23.12 -22.50
CA SER A 303 1.91 22.29 -23.21
C SER A 303 2.64 21.26 -22.35
N VAL A 304 2.61 21.38 -21.01
CA VAL A 304 3.45 20.55 -20.13
C VAL A 304 3.16 19.05 -20.25
N VAL A 305 1.90 18.66 -20.45
CA VAL A 305 1.49 17.24 -20.49
C VAL A 305 1.93 16.53 -21.77
N SER A 306 2.27 17.25 -22.83
CA SER A 306 2.84 16.68 -24.06
C SER A 306 4.35 16.48 -23.99
N LYS A 307 5.00 17.01 -22.95
CA LYS A 307 6.43 16.85 -22.71
C LYS A 307 6.69 15.66 -21.79
N PRO A 308 7.78 14.90 -21.99
CA PRO A 308 8.23 13.90 -21.03
C PRO A 308 8.40 14.52 -19.64
N ILE A 309 8.15 13.76 -18.58
CA ILE A 309 8.43 14.24 -17.23
C ILE A 309 9.93 14.45 -17.06
N PRO A 310 10.38 15.59 -16.51
CA PRO A 310 11.80 15.82 -16.25
C PRO A 310 12.37 14.78 -15.29
N GLU A 311 13.58 14.31 -15.59
CA GLU A 311 14.36 13.52 -14.64
C GLU A 311 14.87 14.40 -13.50
N PRO A 312 15.25 13.82 -12.33
CA PRO A 312 15.92 14.57 -11.29
C PRO A 312 17.17 15.26 -11.84
N PRO A 313 17.43 16.54 -11.48
CA PRO A 313 18.56 17.25 -12.02
C PRO A 313 19.87 16.61 -11.55
N THR A 314 20.82 16.45 -12.48
CA THR A 314 22.17 16.04 -12.14
C THR A 314 22.94 17.26 -11.65
N PRO A 315 23.47 17.27 -10.41
CA PRO A 315 24.15 18.44 -9.89
C PRO A 315 25.39 18.78 -10.73
N ILE A 316 25.49 20.04 -11.17
CA ILE A 316 26.71 20.55 -11.79
C ILE A 316 27.74 20.88 -10.70
N THR A 317 29.02 20.69 -11.03
CA THR A 317 30.16 20.94 -10.13
C THR A 317 31.04 22.10 -10.60
N SER A 318 30.81 22.61 -11.81
CA SER A 318 31.51 23.75 -12.40
C SER A 318 30.58 24.51 -13.33
N LEU A 319 30.80 25.80 -13.50
CA LEU A 319 30.09 26.60 -14.50
C LEU A 319 30.47 26.15 -15.91
N PRO A 320 29.56 26.22 -16.89
CA PRO A 320 29.91 26.00 -18.29
C PRO A 320 31.01 26.98 -18.69
N THR A 321 32.13 26.48 -19.21
CA THR A 321 33.15 27.33 -19.84
C THR A 321 32.50 28.08 -21.00
N THR A 322 32.40 29.40 -20.91
CA THR A 322 32.04 30.24 -22.04
C THR A 322 33.12 30.06 -23.10
N THR A 323 32.83 29.36 -24.19
CA THR A 323 33.70 29.37 -25.36
C THR A 323 33.79 30.82 -25.85
N PRO A 324 34.98 31.43 -25.94
CA PRO A 324 35.11 32.75 -26.51
C PRO A 324 34.62 32.71 -27.96
N VAL A 325 33.65 33.57 -28.30
CA VAL A 325 33.26 33.88 -29.68
C VAL A 325 34.09 35.05 -30.17
#